data_AF-A0A7K0FGU2-F1
#
_entry.id   AF-A0A7K0FGU2-F1
#
_cell.length_a   1.000
_cell.length_b   1.000
_cell.length_c   1.000
_cell.angle_alpha   90.00
_cell.angle_beta   90.00
_cell.angle_gamma   90.00
#
_symmetry.space_group_name_H-M   'P 1'
#
loop_
_entity.id
_entity.type
_entity.pdbx_description
1 polymer ?
#
loop_
_entity_poly.entity_id
_entity_poly.type
_entity_poly.pdbx_seq_one_letter_code
_entity_poly.pdbx_strand_id
1 'polypeptide(L)'
;MSELIKTSENKEKELEEQLKRLPKEKWKIWRLIAVGIFMPFVGPYIPMRKGMLADRMGYQDAVLLFAALLLFVVPIGCYMHFQKINNEIFDAECELENLKRQNKLNLQNKISE
;
A
#
# COMPACT_ATOMS: atom_id res chain seq x y z
N MET A 1 9.33 19.86 31.69
CA MET A 1 9.55 20.85 30.61
C MET A 1 10.41 20.30 29.48
N SER A 2 11.47 19.54 29.76
CA SER A 2 12.24 18.82 28.73
C SER A 2 11.48 17.63 28.13
N GLU A 3 10.64 16.93 28.91
CA GLU A 3 9.95 15.71 28.45
C GLU A 3 8.88 15.95 27.38
N LEU A 4 8.09 17.04 27.47
CA LEU A 4 7.03 17.35 26.50
C LEU A 4 7.57 17.76 25.12
N ILE A 5 8.67 18.52 25.11
CA ILE A 5 9.35 18.94 23.88
C ILE A 5 10.07 17.74 23.25
N LYS A 6 10.71 16.91 24.07
CA LYS A 6 11.40 15.69 23.63
C LYS A 6 10.42 14.63 23.10
N THR A 7 9.20 14.56 23.65
CA THR A 7 8.15 13.68 23.12
C THR A 7 7.53 14.18 21.82
N SER A 8 7.38 15.50 21.62
CA SER A 8 6.89 16.02 20.33
C SER A 8 7.92 15.83 19.21
N GLU A 9 9.21 16.08 19.48
CA GLU A 9 10.29 15.83 18.51
C GLU A 9 10.46 14.34 18.18
N ASN A 10 10.30 13.45 19.18
CA ASN A 10 10.33 12.01 18.93
C ASN A 10 9.16 11.55 18.06
N LYS A 11 7.95 12.10 18.27
CA LYS A 11 6.78 11.80 17.43
C LYS A 11 6.93 12.34 16.02
N GLU A 12 7.48 13.54 15.83
CA GLU A 12 7.77 14.08 14.49
C GLU A 12 8.78 13.19 13.73
N LYS A 13 9.85 12.74 14.40
CA LYS A 13 10.81 11.80 13.79
C LYS A 13 10.22 10.44 13.48
N GLU A 14 9.31 9.96 14.31
CA GLU A 14 8.62 8.69 14.11
C GLU A 14 7.64 8.76 12.92
N LEU A 15 6.91 9.87 12.77
CA LEU A 15 6.07 10.11 11.59
C LEU A 15 6.90 10.32 10.31
N GLU A 16 8.03 11.02 10.37
CA GLU A 16 8.98 11.11 9.25
C GLU A 16 9.55 9.74 8.85
N GLU A 17 9.86 8.89 9.83
CA GLU A 17 10.29 7.51 9.56
C GLU A 17 9.18 6.68 8.93
N GLN A 18 7.92 6.84 9.36
CA GLN A 18 6.78 6.19 8.74
C GLN A 18 6.64 6.64 7.28
N LEU A 19 6.72 7.96 7.01
CA LEU A 19 6.72 8.52 5.65
C LEU A 19 7.86 7.97 4.78
N LYS A 20 9.05 7.76 5.36
CA LYS A 20 10.21 7.15 4.67
C LYS A 20 10.07 5.64 4.46
N ARG A 21 9.26 4.94 5.26
CA ARG A 21 8.99 3.50 5.10
C ARG A 21 7.90 3.22 4.08
N LEU A 22 6.92 4.11 3.92
CA LEU A 22 5.83 4.01 2.94
C LEU A 22 6.25 3.77 1.47
N PRO A 23 7.33 4.38 0.92
CA PRO A 23 7.78 4.03 -0.43
C PRO A 23 8.34 2.59 -0.53
N LYS A 24 8.83 2.00 0.58
CA LYS A 24 9.27 0.59 0.59
C LYS A 24 8.10 -0.38 0.53
N GLU A 25 6.92 0.02 1.00
CA GLU A 25 5.70 -0.78 0.84
C GLU A 25 5.18 -0.75 -0.60
N LYS A 26 5.37 0.34 -1.35
CA LYS A 26 5.11 0.37 -2.80
C LYS A 26 5.94 -0.68 -3.56
N TRP A 27 7.09 -1.09 -3.01
CA TRP A 27 7.90 -2.19 -3.55
C TRP A 27 7.22 -3.57 -3.44
N LYS A 28 6.24 -3.76 -2.55
CA LYS A 28 5.40 -4.99 -2.56
C LYS A 28 4.53 -5.10 -3.82
N ILE A 29 4.22 -3.98 -4.47
CA ILE A 29 3.44 -3.96 -5.73
C ILE A 29 4.22 -4.66 -6.86
N TRP A 30 5.55 -4.65 -6.82
CA TRP A 30 6.38 -5.39 -7.77
C TRP A 30 6.08 -6.89 -7.76
N ARG A 31 5.68 -7.46 -6.62
CA ARG A 31 5.28 -8.87 -6.52
C ARG A 31 3.93 -9.13 -7.20
N LEU A 32 2.98 -8.20 -7.10
CA LEU A 32 1.69 -8.27 -7.81
C LEU A 32 1.89 -8.11 -9.33
N ILE A 33 2.75 -7.20 -9.74
CA ILE A 33 3.12 -7.01 -11.16
C ILE A 33 3.82 -8.27 -11.69
N ALA A 34 4.79 -8.82 -10.94
CA ALA A 34 5.49 -10.04 -11.32
C ALA A 34 4.51 -11.21 -11.47
N VAL A 35 3.62 -11.43 -10.49
CA VAL A 35 2.59 -12.47 -10.60
C VAL A 35 1.67 -12.20 -11.80
N GLY A 36 1.24 -10.95 -12.01
CA GLY A 36 0.43 -10.57 -13.17
C GLY A 36 1.08 -10.88 -14.52
N ILE A 37 2.41 -10.79 -14.62
CA ILE A 37 3.16 -11.06 -15.86
C ILE A 37 3.44 -12.56 -16.02
N PHE A 38 3.80 -13.27 -14.95
CA PHE A 38 4.19 -14.69 -15.04
C PHE A 38 3.00 -15.65 -15.01
N MET A 39 1.93 -15.31 -14.30
CA MET A 39 0.77 -16.19 -14.08
C MET A 39 0.01 -16.60 -15.36
N PRO A 40 -0.07 -15.82 -16.46
CA PRO A 40 -0.63 -16.29 -17.72
C PRO A 40 0.15 -17.45 -18.35
N PHE A 41 1.46 -17.51 -18.10
CA PHE A 41 2.34 -18.53 -18.69
C PHE A 41 2.38 -19.80 -17.85
N VAL A 42 2.32 -19.67 -16.52
CA VAL A 42 2.36 -20.82 -15.59
C VAL A 42 0.96 -21.35 -15.29
N GLY A 43 -0.04 -20.48 -15.25
CA GLY A 43 -1.44 -20.79 -14.91
C GLY A 43 -2.08 -21.91 -15.75
N PRO A 44 -1.91 -21.93 -17.08
CA PRO A 44 -2.43 -23.01 -17.93
C PRO A 44 -1.90 -24.41 -17.60
N TYR A 45 -0.71 -24.50 -17.00
CA TYR A 45 -0.07 -25.76 -16.59
C TYR A 45 -0.49 -26.21 -15.18
N ILE A 46 -1.23 -25.39 -14.42
CA ILE A 46 -1.68 -25.77 -13.09
C ILE A 46 -2.76 -26.87 -13.25
N PRO A 47 -2.54 -28.07 -12.68
CA PRO A 47 -3.51 -29.15 -12.79
C PRO A 47 -4.76 -28.79 -11.99
N MET A 48 -5.89 -28.64 -12.68
CA MET A 48 -7.19 -28.54 -12.02
C MET A 48 -7.74 -29.95 -11.75
N ARG A 49 -8.75 -30.07 -10.88
CA ARG A 49 -9.46 -31.33 -10.56
C ARG A 49 -9.94 -32.15 -11.78
N LYS A 50 -9.96 -31.54 -12.97
CA LYS A 50 -10.45 -32.08 -14.22
C LYS A 50 -9.36 -32.21 -15.31
N GLY A 51 -8.08 -32.04 -14.98
CA GLY A 51 -6.95 -32.01 -15.92
C GLY A 51 -6.38 -30.60 -16.11
N MET A 52 -5.30 -30.48 -16.88
CA MET A 52 -4.66 -29.18 -17.17
C MET A 52 -5.56 -28.36 -18.10
N LEU A 53 -5.60 -27.04 -17.87
CA LEU A 53 -6.43 -26.12 -18.66
C LEU A 53 -5.94 -26.07 -20.11
N ALA A 54 -4.63 -26.16 -20.31
CA ALA A 54 -3.99 -26.26 -21.61
C ALA A 54 -4.45 -27.48 -22.44
N ASP A 55 -4.77 -28.62 -21.80
CA ASP A 55 -5.22 -29.83 -22.49
C ASP A 55 -6.69 -29.75 -22.95
N ARG A 56 -7.50 -28.87 -22.32
CA ARG A 56 -8.95 -28.77 -22.59
C ARG A 56 -9.32 -27.70 -23.60
N MET A 57 -8.65 -26.55 -23.56
CA MET A 57 -8.93 -25.42 -24.45
C MET A 57 -7.77 -25.12 -25.42
N GLY A 58 -6.64 -25.82 -25.30
CA GLY A 58 -5.41 -25.45 -25.98
C GLY A 58 -4.64 -24.38 -25.19
N TYR A 59 -3.31 -24.44 -25.29
CA TYR A 59 -2.42 -23.56 -24.53
C TYR A 59 -2.65 -22.08 -24.87
N GLN A 60 -2.82 -21.75 -26.15
CA GLN A 60 -3.00 -20.36 -26.60
C GLN A 60 -4.26 -19.72 -26.00
N ASP A 61 -5.40 -20.41 -26.06
CA ASP A 61 -6.66 -19.90 -25.53
C ASP A 61 -6.62 -19.79 -24.00
N ALA A 62 -5.97 -20.73 -23.31
CA ALA A 62 -5.78 -20.66 -21.86
C ALA A 62 -4.92 -19.45 -21.43
N VAL A 63 -3.81 -19.18 -22.14
CA VAL A 63 -2.95 -18.01 -21.88
C VAL A 63 -3.73 -16.71 -22.10
N LEU A 64 -4.50 -16.62 -23.19
CA LEU A 64 -5.33 -15.46 -23.51
C LEU A 64 -6.38 -15.18 -22.43
N LEU A 65 -7.03 -16.22 -21.92
CA LEU A 65 -8.04 -16.10 -20.87
C LEU A 65 -7.43 -15.63 -19.54
N PHE A 66 -6.28 -16.18 -19.15
CA PHE A 66 -5.56 -15.71 -17.97
C PHE A 66 -5.04 -14.27 -18.14
N ALA A 67 -4.53 -13.92 -19.31
CA ALA A 67 -4.07 -12.56 -19.60
C ALA A 67 -5.22 -11.55 -19.51
N ALA A 68 -6.40 -11.88 -20.06
CA ALA A 68 -7.60 -11.06 -19.97
C ALA A 68 -8.04 -10.86 -18.51
N LEU A 69 -8.05 -11.93 -17.70
CA LEU A 69 -8.38 -11.85 -16.28
C LEU A 69 -7.41 -10.94 -15.52
N LEU A 70 -6.10 -11.09 -15.75
CA LEU A 70 -5.09 -10.28 -15.06
C LEU A 70 -5.14 -8.81 -15.47
N LEU A 71 -5.56 -8.50 -16.70
CA LEU A 71 -5.77 -7.13 -17.16
C LEU A 71 -6.80 -6.37 -16.29
N PHE A 72 -7.76 -7.06 -15.69
CA PHE A 72 -8.70 -6.45 -14.75
C PHE A 72 -8.24 -6.56 -13.29
N VAL A 73 -7.75 -7.73 -12.89
CA VAL A 73 -7.38 -8.01 -11.49
C VAL A 73 -6.20 -7.16 -11.03
N VAL A 74 -5.18 -7.00 -11.88
CA VAL A 74 -3.96 -6.23 -11.54
C VAL A 74 -4.27 -4.75 -11.26
N PRO A 75 -4.98 -4.00 -12.13
CA PRO A 75 -5.30 -2.61 -11.84
C PRO A 75 -6.22 -2.44 -10.62
N ILE A 76 -7.19 -3.34 -10.39
CA ILE A 76 -8.03 -3.29 -9.19
C ILE A 76 -7.19 -3.49 -7.92
N GLY A 77 -6.31 -4.50 -7.92
CA GLY A 77 -5.40 -4.76 -6.81
C GLY A 77 -4.43 -3.61 -6.56
N CYS A 78 -3.87 -3.03 -7.62
CA CYS A 78 -3.03 -1.83 -7.53
C CYS A 78 -3.81 -0.64 -6.97
N TYR A 79 -5.05 -0.41 -7.43
CA TYR A 79 -5.88 0.69 -6.97
C TYR A 79 -6.20 0.59 -5.48
N MET A 80 -6.68 -0.58 -5.01
CA MET A 80 -6.97 -0.79 -3.59
C MET A 80 -5.73 -0.62 -2.71
N HIS A 81 -4.58 -1.13 -3.17
CA HIS A 81 -3.32 -1.02 -2.43
C HIS A 81 -2.80 0.42 -2.39
N PHE A 82 -2.93 1.17 -3.48
CA PHE A 82 -2.58 2.59 -3.52
C PHE A 82 -3.53 3.42 -2.65
N GLN A 83 -4.83 3.14 -2.70
CA GLN A 83 -5.82 3.88 -1.93
C GLN A 83 -5.64 3.68 -0.43
N LYS A 84 -5.34 2.45 0.01
CA LYS A 84 -5.04 2.16 1.42
C LYS A 84 -3.81 2.93 1.91
N ILE A 85 -2.73 2.91 1.13
CA ILE A 85 -1.51 3.69 1.43
C ILE A 85 -1.82 5.19 1.51
N ASN A 86 -2.62 5.70 0.58
CA ASN A 86 -2.96 7.12 0.55
C ASN A 86 -3.81 7.55 1.76
N ASN A 87 -4.75 6.71 2.18
CA ASN A 87 -5.56 6.97 3.37
C ASN A 87 -4.71 6.97 4.65
N GLU A 88 -3.80 5.99 4.78
CA GLU A 88 -2.88 5.93 5.93
C GLU A 88 -1.95 7.17 5.99
N ILE A 89 -1.49 7.65 4.83
CA ILE A 89 -0.71 8.91 4.76
C ILE A 89 -1.56 10.11 5.18
N PHE A 90 -2.79 10.19 4.69
CA PHE A 90 -3.67 11.32 4.97
C PHE A 90 -4.07 11.40 6.45
N ASP A 91 -4.38 10.25 7.06
CA ASP A 91 -4.70 10.18 8.49
C ASP A 91 -3.49 10.59 9.34
N ALA A 92 -2.28 10.13 8.98
CA ALA A 92 -1.05 10.52 9.66
C ALA A 92 -0.73 12.02 9.53
N GLU A 93 -0.93 12.62 8.36
CA GLU A 93 -0.79 14.07 8.16
C GLU A 93 -1.79 14.86 9.00
N CYS A 94 -3.05 14.42 9.03
CA CYS A 94 -4.11 15.08 9.79
C CYS A 94 -3.84 15.02 11.31
N GLU A 95 -3.34 13.90 11.81
CA GLU A 95 -2.98 13.74 13.22
C GLU A 95 -1.79 14.63 13.61
N LEU A 96 -0.78 14.76 12.73
CA LEU A 96 0.37 15.65 12.93
C LEU A 96 -0.07 17.11 12.99
N GLU A 97 -0.94 17.54 12.08
CA GLU A 97 -1.41 18.93 12.03
C GLU A 97 -2.25 19.29 13.27
N ASN A 98 -3.10 18.38 13.74
CA ASN A 98 -3.85 18.55 14.98
C ASN A 98 -2.95 18.68 16.21
N LEU A 99 -1.92 17.83 16.31
CA LEU A 99 -0.91 17.92 17.37
C LEU A 99 -0.18 19.27 17.36
N LYS A 100 0.22 19.75 16.18
CA LYS A 100 0.91 21.03 16.03
C LYS A 100 0.02 22.21 16.44
N ARG A 101 -1.27 22.15 16.09
CA ARG A 101 -2.27 23.16 16.47
C ARG A 101 -2.54 23.17 17.99
N GLN A 102 -2.68 21.99 18.61
CA GLN A 102 -2.85 21.91 20.07
C GLN A 102 -1.63 22.46 20.82
N ASN A 103 -0.42 22.14 20.39
CA ASN A 103 0.80 22.68 21.01
C ASN A 103 0.84 24.22 20.93
N LYS A 104 0.42 24.80 19.80
CA LYS A 104 0.37 26.26 19.63
C LYS A 104 -0.65 26.93 20.55
N LEU A 105 -1.83 26.34 20.72
CA LEU A 105 -2.86 26.82 21.65
C LEU A 105 -2.43 26.71 23.11
N ASN A 106 -1.83 25.58 23.48
CA ASN A 106 -1.28 25.38 24.83
C ASN A 106 -0.17 26.38 25.14
N LEU A 107 0.66 26.75 24.16
CA LEU A 107 1.68 27.80 24.31
C LEU A 107 1.07 29.18 24.49
N GLN A 108 0.02 29.54 23.74
CA GLN A 108 -0.65 30.83 23.87
C GLN A 108 -1.34 30.98 25.23
N ASN A 109 -2.06 29.96 25.69
CA ASN A 109 -2.74 30.00 27.00
C ASN A 109 -1.74 30.18 28.15
N LYS A 110 -0.53 29.64 28.00
CA LYS A 110 0.54 29.72 29.01
C LYS A 110 1.33 31.03 29.02
N ILE A 111 1.22 31.83 27.95
CA ILE A 111 1.81 33.18 27.87
C ILE A 111 0.81 34.22 28.39
N SER A 112 -0.48 33.87 28.44
CA SER A 112 -1.55 34.73 28.96
C SER A 112 -1.81 34.60 30.47
N GLU A 113 -1.23 33.60 31.14
CA GLU A 113 -1.12 33.46 32.60
C GLU A 113 0.17 34.11 33.11
#